data_AF-A0A2H9UR96-F1
#
_entry.id   AF-A0A2H9UR96-F1
#
_cell.length_a   1.000
_cell.length_b   1.000
_cell.length_c   1.000
_cell.angle_alpha   90.00
_cell.angle_beta   90.00
_cell.angle_gamma   90.00
#
_symmetry.space_group_name_H-M   'P 1'
#
loop_
_entity.id
_entity.type
_entity.pdbx_description
1 polymer ?
#
loop_
_entity_poly.entity_id
_entity_poly.type
_entity_poly.pdbx_seq_one_letter_code
_entity_poly.pdbx_strand_id
1 'polypeptide(L)'
;MPRNNYLPALEQVYEFLKERPGFKEKSEFDKSVEYFRTLHEGEPQEFRVQAFHNISGKFGNKEILSITSAPKFTDRNSFLNWVDMHINN
;
A
#
# COMPACT_ATOMS: atom_id res chain seq x y z
N MET A 1 0.50 -12.25 -16.98
CA MET A 1 0.53 -12.11 -15.51
C MET A 1 -0.86 -11.62 -15.09
N PRO A 2 -1.55 -12.26 -14.14
CA PRO A 2 -2.80 -11.73 -13.61
C PRO A 2 -2.53 -10.36 -12.98
N ARG A 3 -3.45 -9.41 -13.10
CA ARG A 3 -3.35 -8.14 -12.37
C ARG A 3 -3.40 -8.45 -10.87
N ASN A 4 -2.39 -8.08 -10.09
CA ASN A 4 -2.45 -8.19 -8.62
C ASN A 4 -3.12 -6.97 -7.96
N ASN A 5 -3.56 -5.99 -8.76
CA ASN A 5 -4.08 -4.72 -8.26
C ASN A 5 -5.61 -4.63 -8.29
N TYR A 6 -6.37 -5.68 -8.60
CA TYR A 6 -7.84 -5.61 -8.58
C TYR A 6 -8.36 -5.56 -7.14
N LEU A 7 -9.48 -4.88 -6.92
CA LEU A 7 -10.00 -4.53 -5.58
C LEU A 7 -10.00 -5.68 -4.55
N PRO A 8 -10.43 -6.92 -4.86
CA PRO A 8 -10.30 -8.06 -3.95
C PRO A 8 -8.88 -8.36 -3.45
N ALA A 9 -7.85 -8.20 -4.29
CA ALA A 9 -6.47 -8.41 -3.87
C ALA A 9 -6.00 -7.29 -2.92
N LEU A 10 -6.43 -6.05 -3.15
CA LEU A 10 -6.18 -4.90 -2.27
C LEU A 10 -6.80 -5.12 -0.89
N GLU A 11 -8.02 -5.66 -0.85
CA GLU A 11 -8.70 -6.05 0.38
C GLU A 11 -7.98 -7.20 1.10
N GLN A 12 -7.53 -8.23 0.37
CA GLN A 12 -6.80 -9.35 0.98
C GLN A 12 -5.52 -8.90 1.68
N VAL A 13 -4.73 -8.03 1.06
CA VAL A 13 -3.52 -7.48 1.70
C VAL A 13 -3.87 -6.68 2.95
N TYR A 14 -4.96 -5.91 2.91
CA TYR A 14 -5.43 -5.13 4.05
C TYR A 14 -5.81 -6.01 5.24
N GLU A 15 -6.64 -7.03 5.01
CA GLU A 15 -7.07 -7.95 6.06
C GLU A 15 -5.88 -8.79 6.58
N PHE A 16 -4.98 -9.23 5.70
CA PHE A 16 -3.76 -9.95 6.11
C PHE A 16 -2.87 -9.12 7.04
N LEU A 17 -2.66 -7.84 6.74
CA LEU A 17 -1.82 -6.97 7.57
C LEU A 17 -2.44 -6.68 8.94
N LYS A 18 -3.77 -6.51 9.01
CA LYS A 18 -4.48 -6.27 10.28
C LYS A 18 -4.31 -7.38 11.30
N GLU A 19 -4.14 -8.61 10.83
CA GLU A 19 -3.94 -9.79 11.68
C GLU A 19 -2.48 -9.99 12.10
N ARG A 20 -1.54 -9.19 11.58
CA ARG A 20 -0.13 -9.30 12.00
C ARG A 20 0.08 -8.81 13.44
N PRO A 21 0.80 -9.56 14.29
CA PRO A 21 1.17 -9.11 15.62
C PRO A 21 1.89 -7.76 15.58
N GLY A 22 1.49 -6.82 16.45
CA GLY A 22 2.11 -5.50 16.54
C GLY A 22 1.73 -4.52 15.43
N PHE A 23 0.85 -4.90 14.49
CA PHE A 23 0.47 -4.02 13.38
C PHE A 23 -0.51 -2.92 13.80
N LYS A 24 -1.40 -3.20 14.76
CA LYS A 24 -2.44 -2.26 15.21
C LYS A 24 -1.83 -1.02 15.89
N GLU A 25 -0.71 -1.22 16.57
CA GLU A 25 0.04 -0.24 17.36
C GLU A 25 0.91 0.68 16.50
N LYS A 26 1.10 0.37 15.21
CA LYS A 26 1.88 1.19 14.27
C LYS A 26 1.19 2.53 13.98
N SER A 27 1.99 3.52 13.60
CA SER A 27 1.46 4.78 13.08
C SER A 27 0.68 4.56 11.76
N GLU A 28 -0.25 5.44 11.42
CA GLU A 28 -0.98 5.35 10.16
C GLU A 28 -0.05 5.42 8.93
N PHE A 29 1.05 6.15 9.06
CA PHE A 29 2.10 6.19 8.03
C PHE A 29 2.78 4.83 7.88
N ASP A 30 3.24 4.21 8.98
CA ASP A 30 3.90 2.91 8.94
C ASP A 30 2.98 1.81 8.41
N LYS A 31 1.69 1.84 8.78
CA LYS A 31 0.67 0.92 8.24
C LYS A 31 0.54 1.07 6.72
N SER A 32 0.51 2.31 6.23
CA SER A 32 0.45 2.61 4.79
C SER A 32 1.72 2.13 4.08
N VAL A 33 2.90 2.37 4.65
CA VAL A 33 4.18 1.90 4.11
C VAL A 33 4.22 0.37 4.03
N GLU A 34 3.79 -0.33 5.07
CA GLU A 34 3.74 -1.81 5.05
C GLU A 34 2.73 -2.35 4.05
N TYR A 35 1.61 -1.66 3.87
CA TYR A 35 0.62 -1.98 2.86
C TYR A 35 1.20 -1.93 1.45
N PHE A 36 1.82 -0.81 1.09
CA PHE A 36 2.48 -0.70 -0.21
C PHE A 36 3.68 -1.62 -0.35
N ARG A 37 4.47 -1.84 0.70
CA ARG A 37 5.55 -2.83 0.68
C ARG A 37 5.03 -4.24 0.37
N THR A 38 3.84 -4.59 0.85
CA THR A 38 3.21 -5.89 0.59
C THR A 38 2.59 -5.98 -0.80
N LEU A 39 2.09 -4.86 -1.34
CA LEU A 39 1.59 -4.80 -2.73
C LEU A 39 2.71 -4.78 -3.78
N HIS A 40 3.93 -4.42 -3.39
CA HIS A 40 5.05 -4.35 -4.30
C HIS A 40 5.31 -5.69 -5.00
N GLU A 41 5.28 -5.69 -6.34
CA GLU A 41 5.43 -6.89 -7.17
C GLU A 41 6.90 -7.24 -7.49
N GLY A 42 7.86 -6.45 -7.03
CA GLY A 42 9.29 -6.64 -7.29
C GLY A 42 10.03 -7.30 -6.13
N GLU A 43 11.36 -7.29 -6.20
CA GLU A 43 12.20 -7.80 -5.13
C GLU A 43 12.10 -6.89 -3.90
N PRO A 44 12.09 -7.42 -2.65
CA PRO A 44 11.91 -6.60 -1.45
C PRO A 44 12.86 -5.39 -1.32
N GLN A 45 14.07 -5.50 -1.89
CA GLN A 45 15.10 -4.46 -1.91
C GLN A 45 14.84 -3.31 -2.91
N GLU A 46 13.89 -3.49 -3.84
CA GLU A 46 13.48 -2.48 -4.82
C GLU A 46 12.44 -1.52 -4.22
N PHE A 47 11.75 -1.93 -3.15
CA PHE A 47 10.86 -1.04 -2.40
C PHE A 47 11.65 -0.05 -1.55
N ARG A 48 11.38 1.26 -1.70
CA ARG A 48 12.04 2.30 -0.90
C ARG A 48 11.03 3.32 -0.40
N VAL A 49 11.20 3.72 0.86
CA VAL A 49 10.60 4.95 1.40
C VAL A 49 11.57 6.08 1.15
N GLN A 50 11.10 7.13 0.48
CA GLN A 50 11.87 8.31 0.10
C GLN A 50 11.45 9.51 0.95
N ALA A 51 12.13 10.65 0.76
CA ALA A 51 11.75 11.91 1.40
C ALA A 51 10.31 12.32 1.06
N PHE A 52 9.70 13.14 1.93
CA PHE A 52 8.36 13.71 1.74
C PHE A 52 7.25 12.67 1.56
N HIS A 53 7.34 11.54 2.27
CA HIS A 53 6.38 10.44 2.22
C HIS A 53 6.13 9.91 0.80
N ASN A 54 7.17 9.92 -0.04
CA ASN A 54 7.14 9.22 -1.31
C ASN A 54 7.61 7.78 -1.11
N ILE A 55 7.04 6.88 -1.89
CA ILE A 55 7.47 5.48 -1.97
C ILE A 55 7.81 5.15 -3.42
N SER A 56 8.82 4.33 -3.62
CA SER A 56 9.10 3.70 -4.92
C SER A 56 9.00 2.19 -4.80
N GLY A 57 8.44 1.59 -5.83
CA GLY A 57 8.22 0.16 -5.95
C GLY A 57 7.33 -0.12 -7.16
N LYS A 58 7.34 -1.35 -7.64
CA LYS A 58 6.49 -1.82 -8.72
C LYS A 58 5.07 -2.10 -8.23
N PHE A 59 4.10 -1.31 -8.69
CA PHE A 59 2.67 -1.47 -8.44
C PHE A 59 1.92 -1.57 -9.77
N GLY A 60 2.14 -2.66 -10.53
CA GLY A 60 1.71 -2.74 -11.92
C GLY A 60 2.47 -1.72 -12.80
N ASN A 61 1.75 -0.74 -13.36
CA ASN A 61 2.33 0.29 -14.24
C ASN A 61 2.83 1.54 -13.50
N LYS A 62 2.67 1.61 -12.17
CA LYS A 62 3.16 2.73 -11.34
C LYS A 62 4.43 2.32 -10.61
N GLU A 63 5.40 3.24 -10.57
CA GLU A 63 6.70 3.02 -9.93
C GLU A 63 6.97 3.94 -8.73
N ILE A 64 6.36 5.13 -8.71
CA ILE A 64 6.53 6.12 -7.64
C ILE A 64 5.16 6.67 -7.26
N LEU A 65 4.89 6.73 -5.96
CA LEU A 65 3.64 7.24 -5.39
C LEU A 65 3.95 8.15 -4.20
N SER A 66 3.25 9.29 -4.10
CA SER A 66 3.23 10.07 -2.88
C SER A 66 2.09 9.60 -1.99
N ILE A 67 2.38 9.23 -0.75
CA ILE A 67 1.37 8.80 0.23
C ILE A 67 1.09 9.88 1.29
N THR A 68 1.55 11.12 1.06
CA THR A 68 1.30 12.26 1.96
C THR A 68 -0.20 12.53 2.16
N SER A 69 -0.99 12.40 1.08
CA SER A 69 -2.45 12.64 1.10
C SER A 69 -3.26 11.34 1.22
N ALA A 70 -2.62 10.21 1.53
CA ALA A 70 -3.35 8.97 1.73
C ALA A 70 -4.32 9.12 2.93
N PRO A 71 -5.56 8.64 2.81
CA PRO A 71 -6.45 8.50 3.96
C PRO A 71 -5.80 7.65 5.05
N LYS A 72 -6.30 7.77 6.28
CA LYS A 72 -5.84 6.90 7.37
C LYS A 72 -6.09 5.44 7.00
N PHE A 73 -5.11 4.58 7.27
CA PHE A 73 -5.25 3.14 7.06
C PHE A 73 -6.45 2.56 7.83
N THR A 74 -6.74 3.13 9.00
CA THR A 74 -7.90 2.77 9.83
C THR A 74 -9.25 3.09 9.18
N ASP A 75 -9.31 4.04 8.25
CA ASP A 75 -10.50 4.36 7.45
C ASP A 75 -10.58 3.45 6.20
N ARG A 76 -10.75 2.13 6.42
CA ARG A 76 -10.66 1.05 5.41
C ARG A 76 -11.15 1.43 4.02
N ASN A 77 -12.42 1.83 3.90
CA ASN A 77 -13.03 2.07 2.59
C ASN A 77 -12.41 3.28 1.88
N SER A 78 -12.14 4.36 2.62
CA SER A 78 -11.48 5.55 2.08
C SER A 78 -10.07 5.21 1.62
N PHE A 79 -9.31 4.47 2.44
CA PHE A 79 -7.95 4.06 2.12
C PHE A 79 -7.89 3.15 0.88
N LEU A 80 -8.69 2.07 0.85
CA LEU A 80 -8.67 1.11 -0.26
C LEU A 80 -9.14 1.72 -1.58
N ASN A 81 -10.19 2.56 -1.55
CA ASN A 81 -10.63 3.28 -2.74
C ASN A 81 -9.55 4.23 -3.24
N TRP A 82 -8.85 4.92 -2.33
CA TRP A 82 -7.74 5.80 -2.69
C TRP A 82 -6.58 5.02 -3.32
N VAL A 83 -6.19 3.88 -2.75
CA VAL A 83 -5.16 2.99 -3.30
C VAL A 83 -5.54 2.57 -4.72
N ASP A 84 -6.75 2.01 -4.90
CA ASP A 84 -7.26 1.54 -6.19
C ASP A 84 -7.20 2.65 -7.25
N MET A 85 -7.66 3.85 -6.90
CA MET A 85 -7.59 5.02 -7.78
C MET A 85 -6.17 5.42 -8.19
N HIS A 86 -5.16 5.18 -7.35
CA HIS A 86 -3.78 5.64 -7.61
C HIS A 86 -2.92 4.60 -8.32
N ILE A 87 -3.21 3.31 -8.17
CA ILE A 87 -2.42 2.23 -8.78
C ILE A 87 -3.08 1.60 -10.01
N ASN A 88 -4.40 1.78 -10.20
CA ASN A 88 -5.13 1.23 -11.36
C ASN A 88 -5.59 2.26 -12.39
N ASN A 89 -5.52 3.57 -12.12
CA ASN A 89 -5.75 4.63 -13.13
C ASN A 89 -4.48 5.02 -13.87
#